data_AF-A0A923R4A2-F1
#
_entry.id   AF-A0A923R4A2-F1
#
_cell.length_a   1.000
_cell.length_b   1.000
_cell.length_c   1.000
_cell.angle_alpha   90.00
_cell.angle_beta   90.00
_cell.angle_gamma   90.00
#
_symmetry.space_group_name_H-M   'P 1'
#
loop_
_entity.id
_entity.type
_entity.pdbx_description
1 polymer ?
#
loop_
_entity_poly.entity_id
_entity_poly.type
_entity_poly.pdbx_seq_one_letter_code
_entity_poly.pdbx_strand_id
1 'polypeptide(L)'
;MINLNWSDLDLYYLRYDKDAWIIIGGKVLLNHQTNPNSFENSCAIRVSRALNKSGCIVPYLPGRTLSGVNYTWHFYRVKDLKAFLINRYDIADIISTDRKKFSNKRGVICFDISYLDASGHFTLFDGINILGGEHDTDYYFQNASNIYLWIV
;
A
#
# COMPACT_ATOMS: atom_id res chain seq x y z
N MET A 1 2.19 16.30 4.72
CA MET A 1 2.97 15.90 3.53
C MET A 1 4.10 14.99 3.95
N ILE A 2 4.20 13.84 3.29
CA ILE A 2 5.24 12.85 3.54
C ILE A 2 6.55 13.36 2.95
N ASN A 3 7.66 13.30 3.70
CA ASN A 3 9.00 13.63 3.19
C ASN A 3 9.59 12.46 2.38
N LEU A 4 8.90 12.08 1.30
CA LEU A 4 9.33 11.08 0.33
C LEU A 4 9.40 11.71 -1.06
N ASN A 5 10.11 11.06 -1.98
CA ASN A 5 10.15 11.47 -3.39
C ASN A 5 9.18 10.62 -4.20
N TRP A 6 8.27 11.25 -4.95
CA TRP A 6 7.33 10.55 -5.84
C TRP A 6 8.04 9.65 -6.86
N SER A 7 9.13 10.12 -7.46
CA SER A 7 9.88 9.35 -8.45
C SER A 7 10.45 8.06 -7.87
N ASP A 8 10.91 8.08 -6.62
CA ASP A 8 11.38 6.87 -5.96
C ASP A 8 10.22 5.93 -5.65
N LEU A 9 9.10 6.46 -5.14
CA LEU A 9 7.92 5.64 -4.85
C LEU A 9 7.41 4.92 -6.10
N ASP A 10 7.24 5.66 -7.20
CA ASP A 10 6.79 5.10 -8.48
C ASP A 10 7.80 4.07 -9.03
N LEU A 11 9.10 4.37 -8.97
CA LEU A 11 10.16 3.46 -9.44
C LEU A 11 10.16 2.12 -8.69
N TYR A 12 9.93 2.14 -7.37
CA TYR A 12 10.04 0.93 -6.54
C TYR A 12 8.71 0.21 -6.29
N TYR A 13 7.59 0.79 -6.73
CA TYR A 13 6.28 0.18 -6.61
C TYR A 13 6.09 -0.94 -7.62
N LEU A 14 5.67 -2.11 -7.13
CA LEU A 14 5.42 -3.27 -7.99
C LEU A 14 3.99 -3.21 -8.51
N ARG A 15 3.79 -2.81 -9.77
CA ARG A 15 2.44 -2.62 -10.31
C ARG A 15 1.64 -3.92 -10.46
N TYR A 16 2.32 -5.03 -10.70
CA TYR A 16 1.73 -6.35 -10.92
C TYR A 16 1.92 -7.29 -9.72
N ASP A 17 0.83 -7.97 -9.34
CA ASP A 17 0.76 -8.78 -8.12
C ASP A 17 1.62 -10.04 -8.17
N LYS A 18 1.69 -10.71 -9.33
CA LYS A 18 2.33 -12.04 -9.48
C LYS A 18 3.80 -12.06 -9.09
N ASP A 19 4.50 -10.94 -9.26
CA ASP A 19 5.94 -10.87 -8.97
C ASP A 19 6.24 -10.34 -7.57
N ALA A 20 5.24 -9.80 -6.85
CA ALA A 20 5.45 -9.09 -5.58
C ALA A 20 6.08 -9.99 -4.51
N TRP A 21 5.52 -11.18 -4.29
CA TRP A 21 6.05 -12.13 -3.31
C TRP A 21 7.44 -12.63 -3.69
N ILE A 22 7.67 -12.93 -4.98
CA ILE A 22 8.95 -13.46 -5.47
C ILE A 22 10.06 -12.40 -5.32
N ILE A 23 9.79 -11.17 -5.77
CA ILE A 23 10.75 -10.04 -5.70
C ILE A 23 11.07 -9.68 -4.25
N ILE A 24 10.08 -9.71 -3.35
CA ILE A 24 10.30 -9.40 -1.94
C ILE A 24 10.96 -10.57 -1.21
N GLY A 25 10.60 -11.82 -1.55
CA GLY A 25 11.20 -13.04 -1.02
C GLY A 25 11.08 -13.20 0.49
N GLY A 26 11.97 -13.99 1.10
CA GLY A 26 12.04 -14.18 2.55
C GLY A 26 10.76 -14.80 3.15
N LYS A 27 10.36 -14.33 4.33
CA LYS A 27 9.13 -14.76 4.99
C LYS A 27 7.87 -14.31 4.24
N VAL A 28 7.94 -13.23 3.46
CA VAL A 28 6.82 -12.80 2.60
C VAL A 28 6.49 -13.90 1.59
N LEU A 29 7.50 -14.39 0.85
CA LEU A 29 7.31 -15.49 -0.11
C LEU A 29 6.93 -16.80 0.58
N LEU A 30 7.66 -17.17 1.65
CA LEU A 30 7.41 -18.41 2.36
C LEU A 30 5.96 -18.51 2.86
N ASN A 31 5.43 -17.45 3.48
CA ASN A 31 4.07 -17.46 4.00
C ASN A 31 3.02 -17.58 2.89
N HIS A 32 3.22 -16.90 1.77
CA HIS A 32 2.35 -17.04 0.59
C HIS A 32 2.37 -18.45 0.01
N GLN A 33 3.54 -19.09 -0.08
CA GLN A 33 3.64 -20.47 -0.56
C GLN A 33 2.99 -21.48 0.40
N THR A 34 3.13 -21.29 1.71
CA THR A 34 2.59 -22.22 2.70
C THR A 34 1.10 -22.02 3.00
N ASN A 35 0.61 -20.78 2.90
CA ASN A 35 -0.76 -20.39 3.26
C ASN A 35 -1.30 -19.36 2.25
N PRO A 36 -1.43 -19.71 0.97
CA PRO A 36 -1.73 -18.74 -0.10
C PRO A 36 -2.97 -17.90 0.19
N ASN A 37 -4.07 -18.53 0.63
CA ASN A 37 -5.33 -17.82 0.92
C ASN A 37 -5.18 -16.78 2.04
N SER A 38 -4.29 -17.00 3.02
CA SER A 38 -4.08 -16.03 4.11
C SER A 38 -3.13 -14.89 3.73
N PHE A 39 -2.40 -15.03 2.63
CA PHE A 39 -1.37 -14.10 2.17
C PHE A 39 -1.51 -13.78 0.68
N GLU A 40 -2.74 -13.83 0.16
CA GLU A 40 -3.11 -13.58 -1.24
C GLU A 40 -3.12 -12.08 -1.55
N ASN A 41 -3.41 -11.24 -0.56
CA ASN A 41 -3.47 -9.81 -0.77
C ASN A 41 -2.07 -9.17 -0.79
N SER A 42 -1.62 -8.80 -1.98
CA SER A 42 -0.30 -8.20 -2.19
C SER A 42 -0.22 -6.69 -1.92
N CYS A 43 -1.35 -5.98 -1.75
CA CYS A 43 -1.36 -4.52 -1.81
C CYS A 43 -0.46 -3.88 -0.72
N ALA A 44 -0.54 -4.40 0.50
CA ALA A 44 0.22 -3.89 1.64
C ALA A 44 1.74 -4.15 1.49
N ILE A 45 2.14 -5.31 0.97
CA ILE A 45 3.57 -5.63 0.77
C ILE A 45 4.17 -4.80 -0.36
N ARG A 46 3.39 -4.49 -1.40
CA ARG A 46 3.82 -3.64 -2.52
C ARG A 46 4.09 -2.20 -2.07
N VAL A 47 3.17 -1.61 -1.31
CA VAL A 47 3.39 -0.28 -0.72
C VAL A 47 4.53 -0.30 0.29
N SER A 48 4.63 -1.33 1.13
CA SER A 48 5.74 -1.48 2.09
C SER A 48 7.10 -1.50 1.38
N ARG A 49 7.20 -2.19 0.25
CA ARG A 49 8.43 -2.19 -0.56
C ARG A 49 8.77 -0.80 -1.08
N ALA A 50 7.81 -0.09 -1.67
CA ALA A 50 8.04 1.26 -2.19
C ALA A 50 8.52 2.19 -1.06
N LEU A 51 7.82 2.18 0.09
CA LEU A 51 8.22 2.95 1.27
C LEU A 51 9.66 2.65 1.71
N ASN A 52 10.00 1.38 1.90
CA ASN A 52 11.36 0.97 2.32
C ASN A 52 12.43 1.47 1.34
N LYS A 53 12.18 1.38 0.04
CA LYS A 53 13.14 1.75 -1.00
C LYS A 53 13.23 3.25 -1.24
N SER A 54 12.21 4.01 -0.87
CA SER A 54 12.18 5.48 -0.94
C SER A 54 12.65 6.17 0.35
N GLY A 55 13.15 5.43 1.35
CA GLY A 55 13.70 5.98 2.59
C GLY A 55 12.74 5.99 3.79
N CYS A 56 11.48 5.56 3.62
CA CYS A 56 10.56 5.31 4.73
C CYS A 56 10.72 3.86 5.22
N ILE A 57 11.64 3.65 6.16
CA ILE A 57 11.88 2.31 6.70
C ILE A 57 10.66 1.81 7.47
N VAL A 58 10.14 0.67 7.03
CA VAL A 58 9.09 -0.09 7.72
C VAL A 58 9.73 -0.83 8.89
N PRO A 59 9.24 -0.65 10.13
CA PRO A 59 9.83 -1.29 11.30
C PRO A 59 9.42 -2.76 11.40
N TYR A 60 10.22 -3.54 12.15
CA TYR A 60 9.77 -4.84 12.63
C TYR A 60 8.65 -4.66 13.65
N LEU A 61 7.49 -5.24 13.37
CA LEU A 61 6.38 -5.30 14.31
C LEU A 61 5.87 -6.75 14.39
N PRO A 62 6.06 -7.43 15.53
CA PRO A 62 5.61 -8.80 15.74
C PRO A 62 4.14 -8.98 15.35
N GLY A 63 3.86 -9.98 14.51
CA GLY A 63 2.51 -10.30 14.05
C GLY A 63 1.86 -9.25 13.15
N ARG A 64 2.59 -8.25 12.65
CA ARG A 64 2.10 -7.23 11.70
C ARG A 64 2.98 -7.10 10.46
N THR A 65 4.27 -7.40 10.57
CA THR A 65 5.22 -7.38 9.45
C THR A 65 5.91 -8.71 9.25
N LEU A 66 6.19 -9.04 7.99
CA LEU A 66 7.02 -10.17 7.58
C LEU A 66 8.36 -9.66 7.03
N SER A 67 9.43 -10.44 7.21
CA SER A 67 10.71 -10.12 6.60
C SER A 67 10.72 -10.49 5.12
N GLY A 68 11.13 -9.56 4.26
CA GLY A 68 11.60 -9.87 2.92
C GLY A 68 13.04 -10.36 2.93
N VAL A 69 13.65 -10.47 1.75
CA VAL A 69 15.11 -10.61 1.63
C VAL A 69 15.80 -9.35 2.14
N ASN A 70 17.08 -9.49 2.54
CA ASN A 70 17.93 -8.39 3.00
C ASN A 70 17.37 -7.63 4.22
N TYR A 71 16.68 -8.33 5.13
CA TYR A 71 16.21 -7.79 6.42
C TYR A 71 15.27 -6.58 6.31
N THR A 72 14.54 -6.43 5.20
CA THR A 72 13.45 -5.44 5.06
C THR A 72 12.15 -5.98 5.63
N TRP A 73 11.34 -5.13 6.25
CA TRP A 73 10.04 -5.52 6.83
C TRP A 73 8.88 -5.04 5.97
N HIS A 74 7.81 -5.84 5.90
CA HIS A 74 6.66 -5.55 5.04
C HIS A 74 5.36 -5.84 5.77
N PHE A 75 4.46 -4.86 5.80
CA PHE A 75 3.10 -5.09 6.26
C PHE A 75 2.38 -5.99 5.27
N TYR A 76 1.63 -6.96 5.77
CA TYR A 76 0.82 -7.86 4.95
C TYR A 76 -0.69 -7.65 5.15
N ARG A 77 -1.08 -6.68 6.00
CA ARG A 77 -2.49 -6.29 6.22
C ARG A 77 -2.65 -4.80 6.02
N VAL A 78 -3.68 -4.44 5.23
CA VAL A 78 -4.09 -3.04 4.96
C VAL A 78 -4.24 -2.23 6.25
N LYS A 79 -4.95 -2.77 7.25
CA LYS A 79 -5.20 -2.09 8.52
C LYS A 79 -3.92 -1.68 9.26
N ASP A 80 -2.89 -2.52 9.22
CA ASP A 80 -1.63 -2.25 9.93
C ASP A 80 -0.79 -1.20 9.19
N LEU A 81 -0.77 -1.28 7.85
CA LEU A 81 -0.12 -0.27 7.00
C LEU A 81 -0.79 1.10 7.19
N LYS A 82 -2.11 1.15 7.22
CA LYS A 82 -2.87 2.39 7.51
C LYS A 82 -2.49 2.97 8.87
N ALA A 83 -2.51 2.15 9.91
CA ALA A 83 -2.14 2.57 11.26
C ALA A 83 -0.69 3.07 11.32
N PHE A 84 0.23 2.44 10.59
CA PHE A 84 1.62 2.90 10.49
C PHE A 84 1.73 4.28 9.83
N LEU A 85 1.06 4.51 8.70
CA LEU A 85 1.10 5.80 8.00
C LEU A 85 0.50 6.92 8.85
N ILE A 86 -0.62 6.66 9.53
CA ILE A 86 -1.25 7.62 10.46
C ILE A 86 -0.29 7.99 11.60
N ASN A 87 0.36 7.00 12.21
CA ASN A 87 1.29 7.26 13.32
C ASN A 87 2.58 7.96 12.88
N ARG A 88 3.00 7.78 11.62
CA ARG A 88 4.27 8.32 11.12
C ARG A 88 4.14 9.72 10.51
N TYR A 89 3.03 10.00 9.84
CA TYR A 89 2.85 11.20 9.02
C TYR A 89 1.59 11.99 9.37
N ASP A 90 1.06 11.74 10.57
CA ASP A 90 -0.26 12.17 10.99
C ASP A 90 -1.38 11.62 10.07
N ILE A 91 -2.60 12.08 10.33
CA ILE A 91 -3.73 11.77 9.48
C ILE A 91 -3.44 12.22 8.02
N ALA A 92 -4.03 11.52 7.05
CA ALA A 92 -3.82 11.78 5.63
C ALA A 92 -4.11 13.25 5.25
N ASP A 93 -3.32 13.79 4.31
CA ASP A 93 -3.46 15.17 3.83
C ASP A 93 -4.84 15.43 3.20
N ILE A 94 -5.45 14.41 2.58
CA ILE A 94 -6.81 14.45 2.06
C ILE A 94 -7.59 13.25 2.60
N ILE A 95 -8.77 13.53 3.17
CA ILE A 95 -9.79 12.54 3.51
C ILE A 95 -11.10 12.98 2.89
N SER A 96 -11.60 12.23 1.92
CA SER A 96 -12.80 12.61 1.16
C SER A 96 -13.28 11.45 0.29
N THR A 97 -14.57 11.38 -0.03
CA THR A 97 -15.09 10.53 -1.11
C THR A 97 -15.22 11.30 -2.44
N ASP A 98 -15.10 12.64 -2.41
CA ASP A 98 -15.08 13.46 -3.63
C ASP A 98 -13.76 13.33 -4.38
N ARG A 99 -13.78 12.59 -5.50
CA ARG A 99 -12.64 12.36 -6.41
C ARG A 99 -11.96 13.64 -6.88
N LYS A 100 -12.68 14.76 -7.02
CA LYS A 100 -12.11 16.03 -7.51
C LYS A 100 -11.03 16.57 -6.57
N LYS A 101 -11.09 16.27 -5.28
CA LYS A 101 -10.08 16.70 -4.31
C LYS A 101 -8.72 16.03 -4.54
N PHE A 102 -8.71 14.87 -5.21
CA PHE A 102 -7.50 14.09 -5.46
C PHE A 102 -6.84 14.49 -6.78
N SER A 103 -7.54 15.17 -7.69
CA SER A 103 -7.01 15.56 -9.00
C SER A 103 -5.68 16.31 -8.89
N ASN A 104 -4.69 15.88 -9.70
CA ASN A 104 -3.33 16.42 -9.73
C ASN A 104 -2.56 16.30 -8.40
N LYS A 105 -3.00 15.45 -7.46
CA LYS A 105 -2.28 15.11 -6.23
C LYS A 105 -1.72 13.70 -6.35
N ARG A 106 -0.47 13.52 -5.93
CA ARG A 106 0.21 12.22 -6.00
C ARG A 106 0.59 11.72 -4.64
N GLY A 107 0.74 10.41 -4.51
CA GLY A 107 1.27 9.80 -3.29
C GLY A 107 0.67 8.44 -2.98
N VAL A 108 0.63 8.12 -1.69
CA VAL A 108 0.12 6.84 -1.19
C VAL A 108 -1.37 7.00 -0.90
N ILE A 109 -2.21 6.17 -1.52
CA ILE A 109 -3.67 6.24 -1.39
C ILE A 109 -4.22 4.98 -0.72
N CYS A 110 -5.21 5.17 0.14
CA CYS A 110 -5.97 4.10 0.80
C CYS A 110 -7.45 4.29 0.52
N PHE A 111 -8.12 3.20 0.16
CA PHE A 111 -9.57 3.14 -0.02
C PHE A 111 -10.16 2.22 1.06
N ASP A 112 -11.02 2.73 1.93
CA ASP A 112 -11.77 1.91 2.89
C ASP A 112 -12.97 1.28 2.16
N ILE A 113 -12.81 0.04 1.73
CA ILE A 113 -13.84 -0.76 1.04
C ILE A 113 -14.12 -2.00 1.88
N SER A 114 -15.40 -2.35 2.01
CA SER A 114 -15.81 -3.56 2.71
C SER A 114 -15.65 -4.77 1.77
N TYR A 115 -14.51 -5.45 1.84
CA TYR A 115 -14.31 -6.75 1.20
C TYR A 115 -14.48 -7.89 2.22
N LEU A 116 -14.65 -9.11 1.72
CA LEU A 116 -14.75 -10.32 2.56
C LEU A 116 -13.42 -10.66 3.25
N ASP A 117 -12.30 -10.36 2.60
CA ASP A 117 -10.93 -10.73 2.97
C ASP A 117 -10.06 -9.51 3.39
N ALA A 118 -10.50 -8.30 3.05
CA ALA A 118 -9.79 -7.06 3.35
C ALA A 118 -10.74 -5.93 3.78
N SER A 119 -10.24 -5.03 4.63
CA SER A 119 -10.98 -3.83 5.04
C SER A 119 -10.67 -2.61 4.15
N GLY A 120 -10.05 -2.81 2.99
CA GLY A 120 -9.68 -1.74 2.06
C GLY A 120 -8.61 -2.12 1.04
N HIS A 121 -8.17 -1.13 0.26
CA HIS A 121 -7.11 -1.25 -0.77
C HIS A 121 -6.05 -0.16 -0.59
N PHE A 122 -4.78 -0.53 -0.69
CA PHE A 122 -3.65 0.40 -0.71
C PHE A 122 -2.95 0.37 -2.07
N THR A 123 -2.58 1.54 -2.57
CA THR A 123 -1.80 1.66 -3.80
C THR A 123 -1.12 3.02 -3.89
N LEU A 124 -0.43 3.30 -4.99
CA LEU A 124 0.02 4.65 -5.33
C LEU A 124 -0.97 5.31 -6.29
N PHE A 125 -1.09 6.63 -6.20
CA PHE A 125 -1.94 7.44 -7.05
C PHE A 125 -1.11 8.51 -7.75
N ASP A 126 -1.19 8.58 -9.08
CA ASP A 126 -0.35 9.48 -9.91
C ASP A 126 -1.03 10.84 -10.23
N GLY A 127 -2.15 11.13 -9.58
CA GLY A 127 -2.97 12.33 -9.83
C GLY A 127 -4.12 12.10 -10.80
N ILE A 128 -4.13 10.95 -11.49
CA ILE A 128 -5.17 10.55 -12.44
C ILE A 128 -5.60 9.10 -12.16
N ASN A 129 -4.63 8.20 -12.08
CA ASN A 129 -4.80 6.76 -11.96
C ASN A 129 -4.10 6.18 -10.73
N ILE A 130 -4.63 5.06 -10.26
CA ILE A 130 -3.90 4.18 -9.35
C ILE A 130 -2.86 3.35 -10.11
N LEU A 131 -1.76 2.97 -9.45
CA LEU A 131 -0.66 2.24 -10.08
C LEU A 131 -0.71 0.71 -9.87
N GLY A 132 -1.81 0.19 -9.34
CA GLY A 132 -2.00 -1.25 -9.12
C GLY A 132 -3.23 -1.57 -8.27
N GLY A 133 -3.76 -2.77 -8.45
CA GLY A 133 -5.02 -3.25 -7.87
C GLY A 133 -5.68 -4.23 -8.84
N GLU A 134 -6.71 -4.92 -8.39
CA GLU A 134 -7.50 -5.84 -9.21
C GLU A 134 -8.53 -5.13 -10.08
N HIS A 135 -8.92 -3.92 -9.68
CA HIS A 135 -9.89 -3.09 -10.37
C HIS A 135 -9.26 -1.79 -10.89
N ASP A 136 -9.99 -1.07 -11.75
CA ASP A 136 -9.57 0.23 -12.22
C ASP A 136 -9.75 1.34 -11.17
N THR A 137 -9.22 2.52 -11.48
CA THR A 137 -9.34 3.70 -10.62
C THR A 137 -10.79 4.04 -10.30
N ASP A 138 -11.68 3.96 -11.28
CA ASP A 138 -13.07 4.39 -11.14
C ASP A 138 -13.83 3.53 -10.14
N TYR A 139 -13.63 2.21 -10.21
CA TYR A 139 -14.18 1.25 -9.26
C TYR A 139 -13.80 1.62 -7.82
N TYR A 140 -12.51 1.86 -7.54
CA TYR A 140 -12.06 2.15 -6.17
C TYR A 140 -12.64 3.45 -5.63
N PHE A 141 -12.72 4.51 -6.47
CA PHE A 141 -13.31 5.78 -6.06
C PHE A 141 -14.84 5.70 -5.85
N GLN A 142 -15.55 4.84 -6.57
CA GLN A 142 -17.00 4.68 -6.45
C GLN A 142 -17.43 3.81 -5.26
N ASN A 143 -16.61 2.83 -4.87
CA ASN A 143 -16.98 1.83 -3.86
C ASN A 143 -16.40 2.12 -2.47
N ALA A 144 -15.51 3.10 -2.34
CA ALA A 144 -14.89 3.45 -1.07
C ALA A 144 -15.81 4.27 -0.16
N SER A 145 -15.94 3.82 1.09
CA SER A 145 -16.63 4.57 2.15
C SER A 145 -15.83 5.79 2.62
N ASN A 146 -14.50 5.71 2.55
CA ASN A 146 -13.56 6.80 2.79
C ASN A 146 -12.31 6.59 1.93
N ILE A 147 -11.68 7.69 1.51
CA ILE A 147 -10.44 7.66 0.74
C ILE A 147 -9.44 8.59 1.42
N TYR A 148 -8.22 8.11 1.58
CA TYR A 148 -7.13 8.79 2.26
C TYR A 148 -5.98 8.93 1.29
N LEU A 149 -5.46 10.14 1.10
CA LEU A 149 -4.25 10.37 0.32
C LEU A 149 -3.22 11.06 1.20
N TRP A 150 -2.06 10.42 1.34
CA TRP A 150 -0.87 11.07 1.84
C TRP A 150 -0.08 11.60 0.64
N ILE A 151 0.01 12.92 0.56
CA ILE A 151 0.64 13.61 -0.56
C ILE A 151 2.16 13.50 -0.43
N VAL A 152 2.79 13.22 -1.57
CA VAL A 152 4.24 13.12 -1.78
C VAL A 152 4.65 14.11 -2.87
#